data_AF-A0A519NSH0-F1
#
_entry.id   AF-A0A519NSH0-F1
#
_cell.length_a   1.000
_cell.length_b   1.000
_cell.length_c   1.000
_cell.angle_alpha   90.00
_cell.angle_beta   90.00
_cell.angle_gamma   90.00
#
_symmetry.space_group_name_H-M   'P 1'
#
loop_
_entity.id
_entity.type
_entity.pdbx_description
1 polymer ?
#
loop_
_entity_poly.entity_id
_entity_poly.type
_entity_poly.pdbx_seq_one_letter_code
_entity_poly.pdbx_strand_id
1 'polypeptide(L)'
;MIPEIFREDQKVNVRVFGFEVNVDYLYHWPSRRSDGKEPLAVHLEFRSDSKVISSTGYKSHFLFSAFLKDCGYTSLEALCTALGEHLARENGYEPPEPEQQLSLF
;
A
#
# COMPACT_ATOMS: atom_id res chain seq x y z
N MET A 1 -12.85 15.18 -5.20
CA MET A 1 -11.55 15.86 -5.06
C MET A 1 -10.65 14.95 -4.25
N ILE A 2 -9.39 14.71 -4.63
CA ILE A 2 -8.52 13.76 -3.88
C ILE A 2 -8.27 14.32 -2.46
N PRO A 3 -8.43 13.55 -1.37
CA PRO A 3 -8.11 14.00 -0.02
C PRO A 3 -6.65 14.45 0.13
N GLU A 4 -6.39 15.50 0.93
CA GLU A 4 -5.06 16.10 1.07
C GLU A 4 -3.99 15.11 1.56
N ILE A 5 -4.38 14.15 2.40
CA ILE A 5 -3.51 13.09 2.93
C ILE A 5 -2.82 12.24 1.84
N PHE A 6 -3.38 12.22 0.63
CA PHE A 6 -2.87 11.44 -0.50
C PHE A 6 -2.15 12.28 -1.56
N ARG A 7 -1.99 13.60 -1.40
CA ARG A 7 -1.51 14.49 -2.48
C ARG A 7 -0.01 14.76 -2.49
N GLU A 8 0.75 14.10 -1.63
CA GLU A 8 2.18 14.32 -1.48
C GLU A 8 2.93 13.00 -1.42
N ASP A 9 4.16 13.02 -1.92
CA ASP A 9 5.06 11.88 -1.90
C ASP A 9 5.47 11.59 -0.46
N GLN A 10 5.31 10.34 -0.02
CA GLN A 10 5.49 9.95 1.38
C GLN A 10 6.11 8.57 1.48
N LYS A 11 6.94 8.39 2.50
CA LYS A 11 7.45 7.08 2.89
C LYS A 11 6.65 6.56 4.06
N VAL A 12 6.14 5.35 3.93
CA VAL A 12 5.24 4.76 4.91
C VAL A 12 5.72 3.38 5.29
N ASN A 13 5.83 3.13 6.59
CA ASN A 13 6.18 1.82 7.11
C ASN A 13 4.91 1.15 7.60
N VAL A 14 4.56 0.02 7.01
CA VAL A 14 3.35 -0.74 7.35
C VAL A 14 3.70 -2.16 7.76
N ARG A 15 2.73 -2.84 8.40
CA ARG A 15 2.82 -4.26 8.69
C ARG A 15 1.82 -5.02 7.84
N VAL A 16 2.32 -5.92 6.99
CA VAL A 16 1.50 -6.81 6.16
C VAL A 16 1.59 -8.19 6.76
N PHE A 17 0.49 -8.68 7.34
CA PHE A 17 0.45 -9.95 8.06
C PHE A 17 1.61 -10.15 9.07
N GLY A 18 1.97 -9.08 9.77
CA GLY A 18 3.05 -9.07 10.76
C GLY A 18 4.45 -8.83 10.20
N PHE A 19 4.64 -8.83 8.89
CA PHE A 19 5.91 -8.49 8.26
C PHE A 19 6.05 -6.99 8.03
N GLU A 20 7.22 -6.43 8.32
CA GLU A 20 7.52 -5.03 8.05
C GLU A 20 7.73 -4.79 6.56
N VAL A 21 7.04 -3.79 6.02
CA VAL A 21 7.09 -3.39 4.62
C VAL A 21 7.21 -1.88 4.55
N ASN A 22 8.28 -1.43 3.91
CA ASN A 22 8.50 -0.02 3.60
C ASN A 22 7.83 0.27 2.25
N VAL A 23 7.04 1.34 2.18
CA VAL A 23 6.33 1.76 0.97
C VAL A 23 6.73 3.18 0.61
N ASP A 24 7.34 3.35 -0.56
CA ASP A 24 7.53 4.66 -1.16
C ASP A 24 6.27 4.99 -1.98
N TYR A 25 5.41 5.87 -1.45
CA TYR A 25 4.22 6.39 -2.12
C TYR A 25 4.58 7.65 -2.90
N LEU A 26 4.41 7.60 -4.23
CA LEU A 26 4.76 8.66 -5.15
C LEU A 26 3.49 9.15 -5.84
N TYR A 27 2.90 10.22 -5.29
CA TYR A 27 1.76 10.90 -5.90
C TYR A 27 2.19 11.59 -7.20
N HIS A 28 3.33 12.27 -7.18
CA HIS A 28 3.83 13.06 -8.29
C HIS A 28 4.60 12.24 -9.33
N TRP A 29 4.26 10.97 -9.53
CA TRP A 29 4.95 10.11 -10.49
C TRP A 29 4.61 10.46 -11.96
N PRO A 30 5.59 10.42 -12.88
CA PRO A 30 7.03 10.26 -12.67
C PRO A 30 7.73 11.56 -12.25
N SER A 31 7.06 12.70 -12.41
CA SER A 31 7.53 14.00 -11.93
C SER A 31 6.36 14.95 -11.63
N ARG A 32 6.60 15.90 -10.73
CA ARG A 32 5.64 16.93 -10.37
C ARG A 32 5.27 17.76 -11.59
N ARG A 33 3.98 17.80 -11.90
CA ARG A 33 3.45 18.54 -13.04
C ARG A 33 3.46 20.04 -12.74
N SER A 34 3.80 20.85 -13.74
CA SER A 34 3.77 22.31 -13.65
C SER A 34 2.39 22.92 -13.95
N ASP A 35 1.45 22.13 -14.50
CA ASP A 35 0.12 22.58 -14.90
C ASP A 35 -0.92 22.56 -13.76
N GLY A 36 -0.51 22.19 -12.55
CA GLY A 36 -1.37 22.14 -11.37
C GLY A 36 -2.46 21.06 -11.43
N LYS A 37 -2.45 20.19 -12.45
CA LYS A 37 -3.43 19.11 -12.58
C LYS A 37 -3.06 17.92 -11.72
N GLU A 38 -4.07 17.18 -11.27
CA GLU A 38 -3.89 15.88 -10.62
C GLU A 38 -3.16 14.91 -11.59
N PRO A 39 -2.24 14.08 -11.09
CA PRO A 39 -1.57 13.05 -11.89
C PRO A 39 -2.59 12.02 -12.37
N LEU A 40 -2.31 11.31 -13.47
CA LEU A 40 -3.20 10.23 -13.95
C LEU A 40 -3.16 9.01 -13.02
N ALA A 41 -1.96 8.66 -12.57
CA ALA A 41 -1.70 7.52 -11.73
C ALA A 41 -0.72 7.91 -10.62
N VAL A 42 -0.80 7.20 -9.51
CA VAL A 42 0.17 7.23 -8.43
C VAL A 42 0.95 5.92 -8.43
N HIS A 43 2.18 5.98 -7.95
CA HIS A 43 3.08 4.84 -7.92
C HIS A 43 3.42 4.47 -6.48
N LEU A 44 3.44 3.18 -6.18
CA LEU A 44 3.80 2.63 -4.89
C LEU A 44 4.92 1.61 -5.08
N GLU A 45 6.02 1.79 -4.37
CA GLU A 45 7.11 0.81 -4.30
C GLU A 45 7.11 0.13 -2.95
N PHE A 46 6.76 -1.15 -2.94
CA PHE A 46 6.80 -1.98 -1.75
C PHE A 46 8.18 -2.65 -1.64
N ARG A 47 8.81 -2.53 -0.47
CA ARG A 47 10.11 -3.11 -0.13
C ARG A 47 10.04 -3.82 1.22
N SER A 48 10.41 -5.09 1.26
CA SER A 48 10.46 -5.88 2.49
C SER A 48 11.62 -6.88 2.42
N ASP A 49 12.25 -7.14 3.57
CA ASP A 49 13.21 -8.24 3.70
C ASP A 49 12.50 -9.61 3.64
N SER A 50 11.20 -9.63 3.91
CA SER A 50 10.35 -10.80 3.74
C SER A 50 9.91 -10.95 2.28
N LYS A 51 9.72 -12.20 1.86
CA LYS A 51 9.13 -12.54 0.57
C LYS A 51 7.60 -12.43 0.55
N VAL A 52 7.01 -11.75 1.53
CA VAL A 52 5.55 -11.66 1.70
C VAL A 52 4.88 -10.96 0.51
N ILE A 53 5.42 -9.83 0.03
CA ILE A 53 4.83 -9.05 -1.07
C ILE A 53 5.23 -9.59 -2.45
N SER A 54 6.44 -10.13 -2.57
CA SER A 54 6.95 -10.75 -3.80
C SER A 54 8.10 -11.71 -3.48
N SER A 55 8.43 -12.59 -4.42
CA SER A 55 9.55 -13.52 -4.30
C SER A 55 10.92 -12.86 -4.08
N THR A 56 11.07 -11.59 -4.47
CA THR A 56 12.29 -10.78 -4.32
C THR A 56 12.22 -9.78 -3.16
N GLY A 57 11.08 -9.65 -2.49
CA GLY A 57 10.85 -8.62 -1.48
C GLY A 57 10.59 -7.22 -2.04
N TYR A 58 10.59 -7.04 -3.36
CA TYR A 58 10.26 -5.79 -4.05
C TYR A 58 9.07 -5.94 -4.97
N LYS A 59 8.14 -4.98 -4.93
CA LYS A 59 7.01 -4.91 -5.87
C LYS A 59 6.67 -3.46 -6.20
N SER A 60 6.58 -3.17 -7.50
CA SER A 60 6.05 -1.92 -8.01
C SER A 60 4.56 -2.07 -8.32
N HIS A 61 3.75 -1.10 -7.90
CA HIS A 61 2.30 -1.09 -8.10
C HIS A 61 1.79 0.31 -8.48
N PHE A 62 0.82 0.38 -9.39
CA PHE A 62 0.24 1.63 -9.87
C PHE A 62 -1.26 1.67 -9.59
N LEU A 63 -1.76 2.83 -9.19
CA LEU A 63 -3.19 3.10 -9.04
C LEU A 63 -3.58 4.32 -9.86
N PHE A 64 -4.76 4.31 -10.47
CA PHE A 64 -5.31 5.54 -11.01
C PHE A 64 -5.60 6.51 -9.88
N SER A 65 -5.19 7.77 -10.02
CA SER A 65 -5.42 8.80 -8.99
C SER A 65 -6.91 9.04 -8.72
N ALA A 66 -7.77 8.72 -9.69
CA ALA A 66 -9.21 8.73 -9.56
C ALA A 66 -9.70 7.82 -8.43
N PHE A 67 -9.04 6.68 -8.19
CA PHE A 67 -9.37 5.78 -7.08
C PHE A 67 -9.27 6.49 -5.72
N LEU A 68 -8.29 7.40 -5.56
CA LEU A 68 -8.07 8.12 -4.31
C LEU A 68 -9.19 9.11 -3.98
N LYS A 69 -10.06 9.44 -4.93
CA LYS A 69 -11.21 10.35 -4.70
C LYS A 69 -12.29 9.67 -3.87
N ASP A 70 -12.45 8.37 -4.05
CA ASP A 70 -13.54 7.57 -3.50
C ASP A 70 -13.03 6.43 -2.60
N CYS A 71 -11.71 6.37 -2.35
CA CYS A 71 -11.16 5.37 -1.46
C CYS A 71 -11.55 5.70 -0.02
N GLY A 72 -12.22 4.77 0.66
CA GLY A 72 -12.72 4.95 2.03
C GLY A 72 -11.63 4.93 3.11
N TYR A 73 -10.35 5.04 2.74
CA TYR A 73 -9.24 4.98 3.68
C TYR A 73 -9.01 6.33 4.34
N THR A 74 -8.86 6.32 5.65
CA THR A 74 -8.64 7.53 6.47
C THR A 74 -7.18 7.90 6.61
N SER A 75 -6.25 7.04 6.19
CA SER A 75 -4.82 7.29 6.21
C SER A 75 -4.10 6.56 5.06
N LEU A 76 -2.88 7.02 4.74
CA LEU A 76 -2.04 6.39 3.72
C LEU A 76 -1.53 5.02 4.19
N GLU A 77 -1.24 4.87 5.49
CA GLU A 77 -0.90 3.58 6.11
C GLU A 77 -2.00 2.55 5.91
N ALA A 78 -3.26 2.92 6.10
CA ALA A 78 -4.39 2.01 5.91
C ALA A 78 -4.49 1.54 4.44
N LEU A 79 -4.34 2.47 3.49
CA LEU A 79 -4.31 2.15 2.06
C LEU A 79 -3.13 1.22 1.71
N CYS A 80 -1.91 1.58 2.14
CA CYS A 80 -0.70 0.81 1.88
C CYS A 80 -0.76 -0.58 2.51
N THR A 81 -1.34 -0.71 3.71
CA THR A 81 -1.53 -2.00 4.40
C THR A 81 -2.49 -2.89 3.62
N ALA A 82 -3.67 -2.37 3.25
CA ALA A 82 -4.67 -3.12 2.49
C ALA A 82 -4.14 -3.58 1.12
N LEU A 83 -3.41 -2.72 0.41
CA LEU A 83 -2.74 -3.07 -0.84
C LEU A 83 -1.63 -4.10 -0.62
N GLY A 84 -0.82 -3.94 0.41
CA GLY A 84 0.23 -4.89 0.76
C GLY A 84 -0.32 -6.28 1.05
N GLU A 85 -1.43 -6.37 1.81
CA GLU A 85 -2.12 -7.63 2.06
C GLU A 85 -2.70 -8.26 0.80
N HIS A 86 -3.27 -7.44 -0.09
CA HIS A 86 -3.75 -7.91 -1.38
C HIS A 86 -2.60 -8.49 -2.22
N LEU A 87 -1.49 -7.76 -2.35
CA LEU A 87 -0.29 -8.21 -3.06
C LEU A 87 0.31 -9.48 -2.44
N ALA A 88 0.30 -9.59 -1.11
CA ALA A 88 0.77 -10.78 -0.42
C ALA A 88 -0.07 -12.01 -0.78
N ARG A 89 -1.40 -11.88 -0.79
CA ARG A 89 -2.30 -12.95 -1.24
C ARG A 89 -2.08 -13.31 -2.71
N GLU A 90 -1.89 -12.32 -3.59
CA GLU A 90 -1.52 -12.57 -5.00
C GLU A 90 -0.19 -13.32 -5.13
N ASN A 91 0.75 -13.08 -4.22
CA ASN A 91 2.04 -13.76 -4.12
C ASN A 91 1.94 -15.14 -3.42
N GLY A 92 0.73 -15.62 -3.13
CA GLY A 92 0.48 -16.95 -2.56
C GLY A 92 0.60 -17.01 -1.04
N TYR A 93 0.64 -15.88 -0.34
CA TYR A 93 0.62 -15.85 1.12
C TYR A 93 -0.80 -16.12 1.63
N GLU A 94 -0.94 -17.19 2.41
CA GLU A 94 -2.15 -17.51 3.15
C GLU A 94 -1.99 -17.01 4.59
N PRO A 95 -2.78 -16.01 5.03
CA PRO A 95 -2.71 -15.54 6.40
C PRO A 95 -3.13 -16.65 7.36
N PRO A 96 -2.48 -16.77 8.53
CA PRO A 96 -2.93 -17.70 9.55
C PRO A 96 -4.40 -17.42 9.88
N GLU A 97 -5.21 -18.47 10.00
CA GLU A 97 -6.59 -18.29 10.46
C GLU A 97 -6.57 -17.55 11.79
N PRO A 98 -7.48 -16.57 12.02
CA PRO A 98 -7.58 -15.94 13.31
C PRO A 98 -7.76 -17.04 14.33
N GLU A 99 -6.80 -17.20 15.23
CA GLU A 99 -6.81 -18.25 16.25
C GLU A 99 -8.22 -18.25 16.85
N GLN A 100 -8.96 -19.34 16.63
CA GLN A 100 -10.07 -19.66 17.51
C GLN A 100 -9.43 -19.78 18.88
N GLN A 101 -9.49 -18.69 19.63
CA GLN A 101 -8.96 -18.59 20.97
C GLN A 101 -9.58 -19.75 21.75
N LEU A 102 -8.84 -20.86 21.87
CA LEU A 102 -9.22 -21.99 22.70
C LEU A 102 -9.23 -21.43 24.12
N SER A 103 -10.42 -21.03 24.57
CA SER A 103 -10.69 -20.67 25.95
C SER A 103 -10.43 -21.93 26.79
N LEU A 104 -9.20 -22.07 27.26
CA LEU A 104 -8.84 -22.98 28.35
C LEU A 104 -9.14 -22.27 29.67
N PHE A 105 -10.41 -21.97 29.92
CA PHE A 105 -10.94 -21.60 31.23
C PHE A 105 -12.38 -22.09 31.34
#